data_AF-A0A1F8CZR2-F1
#
_entry.id   AF-A0A1F8CZR2-F1
#
_cell.length_a   1.000
_cell.length_b   1.000
_cell.length_c   1.000
_cell.angle_alpha   90.00
_cell.angle_beta   90.00
_cell.angle_gamma   90.00
#
_symmetry.space_group_name_H-M   'P 1'
#
loop_
_entity.id
_entity.type
_entity.pdbx_description
1 polymer ?
#
loop_
_entity_poly.entity_id
_entity_poly.type
_entity_poly.pdbx_seq_one_letter_code
_entity_poly.pdbx_strand_id
1 'polypeptide(L)'
;MKYFLAIFITAVAVFLGATVYYKGLPKFANPVGVSVTSSEATDSPQASASAPLATSGGVNISEIRAALAAKHGDTSDWTISVTGMEGDFAKGSVSTGDGGGMWFAAKVNGVWKLVWDGNGIIECSSVSPYPNFPADMIPQCYSTASGQLITR
;
A
#
# COMPACT_ATOMS: atom_id res chain seq x y z
N MET A 1 -12.54 -43.38 36.74
CA MET A 1 -12.77 -42.15 37.53
C MET A 1 -11.62 -41.13 37.43
N LYS A 2 -10.34 -41.53 37.49
CA LYS A 2 -9.18 -40.61 37.41
C LYS A 2 -9.11 -39.73 36.15
N TYR A 3 -9.46 -40.29 34.98
CA TYR A 3 -9.49 -39.54 33.71
C TYR A 3 -10.68 -38.60 33.58
N PHE A 4 -11.84 -38.94 34.18
CA PHE A 4 -13.01 -38.06 34.19
C PHE A 4 -12.74 -36.78 34.97
N LEU A 5 -12.05 -36.88 36.12
CA LEU A 5 -11.67 -35.70 36.92
C LEU A 5 -10.68 -34.80 36.15
N ALA A 6 -9.70 -35.39 35.46
CA ALA A 6 -8.73 -34.64 34.65
C ALA A 6 -9.41 -33.91 33.46
N ILE A 7 -10.29 -34.61 32.73
CA ILE A 7 -11.05 -34.02 31.61
C ILE A 7 -11.92 -32.85 32.09
N PHE A 8 -12.58 -33.01 33.25
CA PHE A 8 -13.43 -31.96 33.81
C PHE A 8 -12.64 -30.71 34.21
N ILE A 9 -11.47 -30.89 34.84
CA ILE A 9 -10.58 -29.77 35.21
C ILE A 9 -10.08 -29.04 33.96
N THR A 10 -9.67 -29.76 32.92
CA THR A 10 -9.23 -29.13 31.67
C THR A 10 -10.36 -28.39 30.97
N ALA A 11 -11.57 -28.95 30.95
CA ALA A 11 -12.72 -28.30 30.34
C ALA A 11 -13.10 -27.00 31.06
N VAL A 12 -13.07 -27.00 32.40
CA VAL A 12 -13.34 -25.80 33.21
C VAL A 12 -12.26 -24.74 33.00
N ALA A 13 -10.99 -25.12 32.93
CA ALA A 13 -9.90 -24.17 32.68
C ALA A 13 -10.01 -23.49 31.29
N VAL A 14 -10.36 -24.25 30.25
CA VAL A 14 -10.59 -23.72 28.90
C VAL A 14 -11.82 -22.80 28.89
N PHE A 15 -12.90 -23.19 29.57
CA PHE A 15 -14.11 -22.36 29.65
C PHE A 15 -13.85 -21.02 30.34
N LEU A 16 -13.11 -21.04 31.47
CA LEU A 16 -12.75 -19.83 32.21
C LEU A 16 -11.80 -18.93 31.41
N GLY A 17 -10.79 -19.51 30.75
CA GLY A 17 -9.88 -18.76 29.87
C GLY A 17 -10.61 -18.08 28.71
N ALA A 18 -11.54 -18.80 28.06
CA ALA A 18 -12.39 -18.26 27.01
C ALA A 18 -13.28 -17.11 27.53
N THR A 19 -13.90 -17.26 28.70
CA THR A 19 -14.76 -16.20 29.26
C THR A 19 -14.00 -14.92 29.56
N VAL A 20 -12.77 -15.03 30.09
CA VAL A 20 -11.91 -13.86 30.34
C VAL A 20 -11.50 -13.20 29.02
N TYR A 21 -11.10 -14.00 28.01
CA TYR A 21 -10.73 -13.48 26.68
C TYR A 21 -11.89 -12.73 26.02
N TYR A 22 -13.09 -13.30 25.99
CA TYR A 22 -14.25 -12.66 25.35
C TYR A 22 -14.76 -11.43 26.11
N LYS A 23 -14.59 -11.36 27.44
CA LYS A 23 -14.95 -10.17 28.23
C LYS A 23 -13.88 -9.07 28.19
N GLY A 24 -12.62 -9.41 27.89
CA GLY A 24 -11.51 -8.46 27.81
C GLY A 24 -11.33 -7.80 26.44
N LEU A 25 -12.10 -8.20 25.42
CA LEU A 25 -12.07 -7.55 24.11
C LEU A 25 -12.60 -6.11 24.25
N PRO A 26 -11.83 -5.09 23.82
CA PRO A 26 -12.32 -3.73 23.81
C PRO A 26 -13.57 -3.68 22.91
N LYS A 27 -14.64 -3.05 23.41
CA LYS A 27 -15.79 -2.74 22.58
C LYS A 27 -15.31 -1.72 21.55
N PHE A 28 -15.05 -2.17 20.33
CA PHE A 28 -14.84 -1.28 19.20
C PHE A 28 -16.10 -0.41 19.08
N ALA A 29 -15.98 0.85 19.50
CA ALA A 29 -16.97 1.85 19.15
C ALA A 29 -16.94 1.92 17.63
N ASN A 30 -18.07 1.60 16.98
CA ASN A 30 -18.22 1.86 15.56
C ASN A 30 -17.89 3.34 15.34
N PRO A 31 -16.90 3.69 14.50
CA PRO A 31 -16.69 5.09 14.17
C PRO A 31 -18.01 5.59 13.59
N VAL A 32 -18.52 6.68 14.16
CA VAL A 32 -19.66 7.42 13.59
C VAL A 32 -19.28 7.65 12.14
N GLY A 33 -20.05 7.05 11.23
CA GLY A 33 -19.83 7.19 9.80
C GLY A 33 -19.83 8.67 9.48
N VAL A 34 -18.66 9.20 9.15
CA VAL A 34 -18.58 10.53 8.54
C VAL A 34 -19.13 10.33 7.15
N SER A 35 -20.42 10.61 7.00
CA SER A 35 -21.05 10.72 5.69
C SER A 35 -20.42 11.92 5.01
N VAL A 36 -19.38 11.68 4.22
CA VAL A 36 -18.82 12.70 3.33
C VAL A 36 -19.90 12.90 2.26
N THR A 37 -20.72 13.93 2.44
CA THR A 37 -21.56 14.46 1.37
C THR A 37 -20.61 14.95 0.28
N SER A 38 -20.42 14.09 -0.72
CA SER A 38 -19.69 14.40 -1.95
C SER A 38 -20.50 15.44 -2.72
N SER A 39 -20.12 16.71 -2.63
CA SER A 39 -20.58 17.72 -3.58
C SER A 39 -19.94 17.44 -4.93
N GLU A 40 -20.67 16.70 -5.77
CA GLU A 40 -20.41 16.53 -7.18
C GLU A 40 -20.59 17.88 -7.89
N ALA A 41 -19.48 18.59 -8.11
CA ALA A 41 -19.44 19.68 -9.07
C ALA A 41 -19.19 19.06 -10.45
N THR A 42 -20.27 18.78 -11.16
CA THR A 42 -20.28 18.58 -12.59
C THR A 42 -19.81 19.86 -13.27
N ASP A 43 -18.58 19.87 -13.76
CA ASP A 43 -18.27 20.58 -14.99
C ASP A 43 -17.21 19.79 -15.77
N SER A 44 -17.68 19.16 -16.83
CA SER A 44 -16.87 18.51 -17.85
C SER A 44 -16.97 19.38 -19.09
N PRO A 45 -15.83 19.77 -19.66
CA PRO A 45 -15.72 19.74 -21.11
C PRO A 45 -14.74 18.65 -21.55
N GLN A 46 -15.29 17.53 -22.02
CA GLN A 46 -14.59 16.59 -22.88
C GLN A 46 -14.46 17.18 -24.30
N ALA A 47 -13.23 17.44 -24.76
CA ALA A 47 -12.64 16.93 -26.01
C ALA A 47 -11.63 17.90 -26.70
N SER A 48 -10.40 17.40 -26.89
CA SER A 48 -9.37 17.72 -27.93
C SER A 48 -7.99 17.90 -27.25
N ALA A 49 -6.91 17.19 -27.56
CA ALA A 49 -6.56 16.43 -28.77
C ALA A 49 -5.47 15.36 -28.49
N SER A 50 -5.55 14.24 -29.22
CA SER A 50 -4.48 13.41 -29.82
C SER A 50 -3.09 13.28 -29.11
N ALA A 51 -2.84 12.10 -28.50
CA ALA A 51 -1.58 11.35 -28.22
C ALA A 51 -0.16 12.04 -28.28
N PRO A 52 0.79 11.67 -27.37
CA PRO A 52 1.03 10.29 -26.94
C PRO A 52 1.06 10.03 -25.42
N LEU A 53 0.52 8.86 -25.07
CA LEU A 53 0.35 8.25 -23.74
C LEU A 53 1.64 7.95 -22.93
N ALA A 54 2.80 8.56 -23.21
CA ALA A 54 4.07 8.16 -22.56
C ALA A 54 4.49 9.04 -21.36
N THR A 55 3.93 10.24 -21.22
CA THR A 55 4.35 11.20 -20.20
C THR A 55 3.12 11.74 -19.48
N SER A 56 2.72 11.09 -18.38
CA SER A 56 1.70 11.66 -17.51
C SER A 56 2.39 12.63 -16.55
N GLY A 57 2.15 13.93 -16.74
CA GLY A 57 2.58 14.97 -15.79
C GLY A 57 4.09 15.05 -15.50
N GLY A 58 4.96 14.66 -16.44
CA GLY A 58 6.42 14.68 -16.26
C GLY A 58 7.05 13.36 -15.79
N VAL A 59 6.24 12.36 -15.46
CA VAL A 59 6.70 10.98 -15.24
C VAL A 59 6.74 10.24 -16.57
N ASN A 60 7.89 9.61 -16.87
CA ASN A 60 8.03 8.78 -18.06
C ASN A 60 7.51 7.37 -17.77
N ILE A 61 6.29 7.07 -18.18
CA ILE A 61 5.63 5.78 -17.89
C ILE A 61 6.40 4.62 -18.53
N SER A 62 7.09 4.85 -19.65
CA SER A 62 7.89 3.80 -20.29
C SER A 62 9.05 3.33 -19.42
N GLU A 63 9.69 4.24 -18.67
CA GLU A 63 10.77 3.90 -17.73
C GLU A 63 10.22 3.12 -16.53
N ILE A 64 9.05 3.51 -16.00
CA ILE A 64 8.37 2.79 -14.94
C ILE A 64 7.95 1.39 -15.39
N ARG A 65 7.37 1.27 -16.59
CA ARG A 65 7.00 -0.02 -17.18
C ARG A 65 8.22 -0.92 -17.37
N ALA A 66 9.33 -0.38 -17.88
CA ALA A 66 10.57 -1.14 -18.03
C ALA A 66 11.11 -1.64 -16.68
N ALA A 67 11.08 -0.80 -15.64
CA ALA A 67 11.50 -1.20 -14.30
C ALA A 67 10.59 -2.27 -13.67
N LEU A 68 9.28 -2.16 -13.87
CA LEU A 68 8.33 -3.20 -13.45
C LEU A 68 8.53 -4.50 -14.22
N ALA A 69 8.76 -4.43 -15.53
CA ALA A 69 9.01 -5.59 -16.37
C ALA A 69 10.31 -6.32 -15.98
N ALA A 70 11.35 -5.57 -15.62
CA ALA A 70 12.60 -6.16 -15.14
C ALA A 70 12.41 -6.99 -13.86
N LYS A 71 11.44 -6.64 -13.01
CA LYS A 71 11.16 -7.34 -11.75
C LYS A 71 10.14 -8.48 -11.91
N HIS A 72 9.11 -8.29 -12.73
CA HIS A 72 7.94 -9.18 -12.79
C HIS A 72 7.76 -9.94 -14.12
N GLY A 73 8.54 -9.62 -15.15
CA GLY A 73 8.39 -10.20 -16.49
C GLY A 73 7.57 -9.34 -17.44
N ASP A 74 6.72 -9.95 -18.26
CA ASP A 74 5.91 -9.20 -19.22
C ASP A 74 4.84 -8.35 -18.51
N THR A 75 4.77 -7.07 -18.88
CA THR A 75 3.85 -6.06 -18.33
C THR A 75 3.06 -5.34 -19.42
N SER A 76 3.04 -5.89 -20.63
CA SER A 76 2.40 -5.29 -21.81
C SER A 76 0.91 -5.03 -21.58
N ASP A 77 0.24 -5.94 -20.88
CA ASP A 77 -1.20 -5.86 -20.59
C ASP A 77 -1.51 -5.08 -19.30
N TRP A 78 -0.51 -4.54 -18.62
CA TRP A 78 -0.69 -3.83 -17.36
C TRP A 78 -1.09 -2.37 -17.60
N THR A 79 -2.12 -1.94 -16.88
CA THR A 79 -2.51 -0.53 -16.81
C THR A 79 -1.70 0.15 -15.71
N ILE A 80 -0.82 1.08 -16.10
CA ILE A 80 0.04 1.82 -15.17
C ILE A 80 -0.42 3.27 -15.17
N SER A 81 -0.76 3.79 -13.98
CA SER A 81 -1.18 5.18 -13.80
C SER A 81 -0.30 5.88 -12.79
N VAL A 82 -0.15 7.20 -12.97
CA VAL A 82 0.48 8.10 -11.99
C VAL A 82 -0.63 8.75 -11.18
N THR A 83 -0.52 8.71 -9.85
CA THR A 83 -1.52 9.28 -8.94
C THR A 83 -0.95 10.39 -8.08
N GLY A 84 0.37 10.59 -8.06
CA GLY A 84 1.00 11.74 -7.40
C GLY A 84 2.44 11.91 -7.82
N MET A 85 2.91 13.16 -7.79
CA MET A 85 4.29 13.54 -8.08
C MET A 85 4.67 14.75 -7.23
N GLU A 86 5.91 14.75 -6.74
CA GLU A 86 6.49 15.84 -5.98
C GLU A 86 7.99 15.91 -6.30
N GLY A 87 8.39 16.94 -7.05
CA GLY A 87 9.77 17.08 -7.52
C GLY A 87 10.24 15.85 -8.30
N ASP A 88 11.29 15.20 -7.78
CA ASP A 88 11.90 14.00 -8.35
C ASP A 88 11.29 12.69 -7.83
N PHE A 89 10.11 12.73 -7.20
CA PHE A 89 9.43 11.56 -6.67
C PHE A 89 8.04 11.39 -7.27
N ALA A 90 7.63 10.15 -7.50
CA ALA A 90 6.32 9.83 -8.04
C ALA A 90 5.74 8.58 -7.39
N LYS A 91 4.41 8.52 -7.37
CA LYS A 91 3.66 7.33 -6.98
C LYS A 91 2.52 7.08 -7.95
N GLY A 92 2.06 5.84 -7.97
CA GLY A 92 0.97 5.45 -8.83
C GLY A 92 0.46 4.06 -8.53
N SER A 93 -0.37 3.56 -9.44
CA SER A 93 -0.90 2.22 -9.37
C SER A 93 -0.63 1.43 -10.64
N VAL A 94 -0.57 0.11 -10.47
CA VAL A 94 -0.65 -0.88 -11.52
C VAL A 94 -1.97 -1.61 -11.34
N SER A 95 -2.68 -1.89 -12.43
CA SER A 95 -3.75 -2.87 -12.46
C SER A 95 -3.44 -3.92 -13.52
N THR A 96 -3.54 -5.17 -13.11
CA THR A 96 -3.64 -6.34 -13.98
C THR A 96 -5.11 -6.75 -13.99
N GLY A 97 -5.60 -7.44 -15.02
CA GLY A 97 -7.00 -7.89 -15.03
C GLY A 97 -7.42 -8.69 -13.79
N ASP A 98 -6.43 -9.29 -13.10
CA ASP A 98 -6.59 -10.14 -11.93
C ASP A 98 -6.29 -9.43 -10.59
N GLY A 99 -5.91 -8.15 -10.61
CA GLY A 99 -5.55 -7.42 -9.40
C GLY A 99 -4.84 -6.08 -9.65
N GLY A 100 -4.04 -5.65 -8.68
CA GLY A 100 -3.30 -4.41 -8.81
C GLY A 100 -2.31 -4.23 -7.69
N GLY A 101 -1.62 -3.09 -7.68
CA GLY A 101 -0.65 -2.72 -6.67
C GLY A 101 -0.26 -1.26 -6.79
N MET A 102 0.39 -0.75 -5.75
CA MET A 102 0.98 0.58 -5.77
C MET A 102 2.42 0.50 -6.26
N TRP A 103 2.92 1.60 -6.80
CA TRP A 103 4.34 1.77 -7.08
C TRP A 103 4.82 3.16 -6.62
N PHE A 104 6.09 3.22 -6.25
CA PHE A 104 6.82 4.44 -5.90
C PHE A 104 8.09 4.50 -6.72
N ALA A 105 8.43 5.69 -7.22
CA ALA A 105 9.60 5.92 -8.03
C ALA A 105 10.34 7.19 -7.63
N ALA A 106 11.64 7.20 -7.88
CA ALA A 106 12.51 8.35 -7.71
C ALA A 106 13.30 8.59 -8.99
N LYS A 107 13.46 9.86 -9.37
CA LYS A 107 14.25 10.26 -10.52
C LYS A 107 15.70 10.44 -10.08
N VAL A 108 16.60 9.62 -10.64
CA VAL A 108 18.03 9.64 -10.32
C VAL A 108 18.80 9.88 -11.60
N ASN A 109 19.59 10.95 -11.64
CA ASN A 109 20.34 11.35 -12.84
C ASN A 109 19.46 11.49 -14.09
N GLY A 110 18.25 12.01 -13.91
CA GLY A 110 17.30 12.22 -15.00
C GLY A 110 16.46 11.01 -15.39
N VAL A 111 16.72 9.83 -14.81
CA VAL A 111 16.01 8.57 -15.13
C VAL A 111 15.15 8.13 -13.95
N TRP A 112 13.90 7.78 -14.22
CA TRP A 112 12.98 7.23 -13.21
C TRP A 112 13.37 5.81 -12.83
N LYS A 113 13.52 5.58 -11.52
CA LYS A 113 13.83 4.28 -10.93
C LYS A 113 12.73 3.86 -10.00
N LEU A 114 12.34 2.58 -10.07
CA LEU A 114 11.40 1.99 -9.16
C LEU A 114 12.03 1.87 -7.76
N VAL A 115 11.38 2.47 -6.77
CA VAL A 115 11.78 2.41 -5.36
C VAL A 115 11.11 1.23 -4.68
N TRP A 116 9.81 1.08 -4.91
CA TRP A 116 9.02 -0.01 -4.37
C TRP A 116 7.77 -0.24 -5.22
N ASP A 117 7.25 -1.47 -5.20
CA ASP A 117 5.98 -1.85 -5.80
C ASP A 117 5.33 -3.01 -5.03
N GLY A 118 4.00 -3.04 -5.00
CA GLY A 118 3.21 -4.12 -4.39
C GLY A 118 1.94 -3.66 -3.66
N ASN A 119 1.36 -4.57 -2.88
CA ASN A 119 0.19 -4.32 -2.00
C ASN A 119 0.54 -4.36 -0.50
N GLY A 120 1.82 -4.57 -0.19
CA GLY A 120 2.28 -4.91 1.15
C GLY A 120 2.89 -3.74 1.90
N ILE A 121 3.63 -4.09 2.95
CA ILE A 121 4.37 -3.15 3.77
C ILE A 121 5.67 -2.76 3.05
N ILE A 122 6.00 -1.47 3.05
CA ILE A 122 7.24 -0.95 2.47
C ILE A 122 8.37 -1.16 3.48
N GLU A 123 9.43 -1.86 3.10
CA GLU A 123 10.61 -1.97 3.95
C GLU A 123 11.42 -0.67 3.94
N CYS A 124 11.96 -0.28 5.10
CA CYS A 124 12.79 0.92 5.20
C CYS A 124 14.04 0.84 4.32
N SER A 125 14.53 -0.38 4.04
CA SER A 125 15.66 -0.66 3.14
C SER A 125 15.39 -0.23 1.69
N SER A 126 14.13 -0.27 1.23
CA SER A 126 13.75 0.22 -0.11
C SER A 126 13.85 1.74 -0.21
N VAL A 127 13.53 2.44 0.88
CA VAL A 127 13.38 3.91 0.90
C VAL A 127 14.66 4.61 1.37
N SER A 128 15.46 3.98 2.23
CA SER A 128 16.68 4.57 2.80
C SER A 128 17.70 5.11 1.79
N PRO A 129 17.84 4.57 0.56
CA PRO A 129 18.70 5.17 -0.47
C PRO A 129 18.20 6.54 -0.97
N TYR A 130 16.96 6.90 -0.64
CA TYR A 130 16.26 8.11 -1.06
C TYR A 130 15.84 8.92 0.16
N PRO A 131 16.78 9.55 0.91
CA PRO A 131 16.47 10.22 2.17
C PRO A 131 15.47 11.37 2.01
N ASN A 132 15.41 11.98 0.83
CA ASN A 132 14.49 13.08 0.50
C ASN A 132 13.12 12.61 -0.01
N PHE A 133 12.83 11.30 -0.04
CA PHE A 133 11.53 10.81 -0.47
C PHE A 133 10.43 11.31 0.49
N PRO A 134 9.42 12.07 0.03
CA PRO A 134 8.46 12.75 0.90
C PRO A 134 7.77 11.81 1.87
N ALA A 135 7.69 12.21 3.14
CA ALA A 135 6.96 11.47 4.17
C ALA A 135 5.46 11.41 3.85
N ASP A 136 4.90 12.43 3.20
CA ASP A 136 3.49 12.42 2.78
C ASP A 136 3.19 11.35 1.70
N MET A 137 4.21 10.88 0.99
CA MET A 137 4.07 9.76 0.05
C MET A 137 4.32 8.41 0.71
N ILE A 138 5.36 8.31 1.55
CA ILE A 138 5.70 7.11 2.31
C ILE A 138 5.88 7.52 3.78
N PRO A 139 4.79 7.55 4.58
CA PRO A 139 4.82 8.06 5.95
C PRO A 139 5.42 7.06 6.92
N GLN A 140 5.37 5.78 6.57
CA GLN A 140 5.87 4.70 7.40
C GLN A 140 6.58 3.65 6.56
N CYS A 141 7.57 3.00 7.17
CA CYS A 141 8.23 1.84 6.61
C CYS A 141 8.51 0.82 7.71
N TYR A 142 8.69 -0.44 7.34
CA TYR A 142 9.03 -1.52 8.25
C TYR A 142 10.53 -1.73 8.34
N SER A 143 11.05 -1.70 9.56
CA SER A 143 12.43 -2.03 9.88
C SER A 143 12.51 -3.50 10.27
N THR A 144 13.13 -4.32 9.41
CA THR A 144 13.41 -5.73 9.70
C THR A 144 14.41 -5.90 10.86
N ALA A 145 15.30 -4.92 11.06
CA ALA A 145 16.30 -4.95 12.13
C ALA A 145 15.68 -4.79 13.54
N SER A 146 14.66 -3.93 13.66
CA SER A 146 13.95 -3.72 14.94
C SER A 146 12.61 -4.46 15.03
N GLY A 147 12.09 -4.98 13.93
CA GLY A 147 10.78 -5.61 13.85
C GLY A 147 9.61 -4.62 14.01
N GLN A 148 9.83 -3.34 13.71
CA GLN A 148 8.89 -2.25 14.00
C GLN A 148 8.56 -1.41 12.76
N LEU A 149 7.36 -0.80 12.77
CA LEU A 149 7.02 0.29 11.86
C LEU A 149 7.67 1.58 12.35
N ILE A 150 8.40 2.24 11.46
CA ILE A 150 9.08 3.52 11.69
C ILE A 150 8.32 4.60 10.93
N THR A 151 7.92 5.66 11.63
CA THR A 151 7.37 6.88 11.01
C THR A 151 8.52 7.74 10.48
N ARG A 152 8.37 8.27 9.26
CA ARG A 152 9.37 9.08 8.56
C ARG A 152 9.11 10.58 8.70
#